data_AF-A0A542GD45-F1
#
_entry.id   AF-A0A542GD45-F1
#
_cell.length_a   1.000
_cell.length_b   1.000
_cell.length_c   1.000
_cell.angle_alpha   90.00
_cell.angle_beta   90.00
_cell.angle_gamma   90.00
#
_symmetry.space_group_name_H-M   'P 1'
#
loop_
_entity.id
_entity.type
_entity.pdbx_description
1 polymer ?
#
loop_
_entity_poly.entity_id
_entity_poly.type
_entity_poly.pdbx_seq_one_letter_code
_entity_poly.pdbx_strand_id
1 'polypeptide(L)' 'MKWHCLYPGAKLLPESEATQRWSKTLGIDFHEVRIETNAHNLTLLFRDLQVSEVPVGYAPFVTE' A
#
# COMPACT_ATOMS: atom_id res chain seq x y z
N MET A 1 12.09 -9.75 -17.73
CA MET A 1 11.51 -9.42 -16.40
C MET A 1 10.02 -9.17 -16.57
N LYS A 2 9.15 -9.85 -15.81
CA LYS A 2 7.69 -9.59 -15.83
C LYS A 2 7.38 -8.55 -14.75
N TRP A 3 7.58 -7.27 -15.07
CA TRP A 3 7.11 -6.18 -14.21
C TRP A 3 5.61 -6.05 -14.44
N HIS A 4 4.79 -6.32 -13.42
CA HIS A 4 3.37 -6.01 -13.49
C HIS A 4 3.21 -4.52 -13.24
N CYS A 5 2.65 -3.77 -14.22
CA CYS A 5 2.32 -2.37 -14.02
C CYS A 5 1.43 -2.22 -12.78
N LEU A 6 1.93 -1.47 -11.80
CA LEU A 6 1.20 -1.03 -10.62
C LEU A 6 0.32 0.17 -11.01
N TYR A 7 -0.56 -0.02 -11.99
CA TYR A 7 -1.56 0.98 -12.36
C TYR A 7 -2.94 0.49 -11.90
N PRO A 8 -3.72 1.28 -11.14
CA PRO A 8 -3.46 2.66 -10.72
C PRO A 8 -2.47 2.80 -9.55
N GLY A 9 -2.00 1.68 -8.97
CA GLY A 9 -0.95 1.67 -7.95
C GLY A 9 -1.45 1.42 -6.54
N ALA A 10 -0.70 1.93 -5.57
CA ALA A 10 -1.02 1.82 -4.15
C ALA A 10 -1.94 2.98 -3.73
N LYS A 11 -2.99 2.66 -2.98
CA LYS A 11 -3.90 3.65 -2.39
C LYS A 11 -4.03 3.38 -0.90
N LEU A 12 -3.85 4.42 -0.09
CA LEU A 12 -4.25 4.41 1.31
C LEU A 12 -5.78 4.49 1.37
N LEU A 13 -6.41 3.49 1.98
CA LEU A 13 -7.85 3.51 2.20
C LEU A 13 -8.18 4.14 3.55
N PRO A 14 -9.22 4.98 3.62
CA PRO A 14 -9.76 5.43 4.91
C PRO A 14 -10.32 4.23 5.68
N GLU A 15 -10.39 4.37 7.02
CA GLU A 15 -10.76 3.33 7.99
C GLU A 15 -11.65 2.21 7.43
N SER A 16 -11.04 1.06 7.16
CA SER A 16 -11.72 -0.10 6.59
C SER A 16 -12.21 -1.04 7.70
N GLU A 17 -13.13 -1.94 7.38
CA GLU A 17 -13.54 -2.99 8.32
C GLU A 17 -12.36 -3.85 8.79
N ALA A 18 -11.36 -4.04 7.92
CA ALA A 18 -10.16 -4.79 8.24
C ALA A 18 -9.30 -4.04 9.27
N THR A 19 -9.06 -2.72 9.09
CA THR A 19 -8.32 -1.94 10.09
C THR A 19 -9.06 -1.94 11.42
N GLN A 20 -10.38 -1.69 11.43
CA GLN A 20 -11.18 -1.69 12.65
C GLN A 20 -11.15 -3.02 13.40
N ARG A 21 -11.22 -4.14 12.67
CA ARG A 21 -11.15 -5.48 13.27
C ARG A 21 -9.82 -5.70 13.99
N TRP A 22 -8.71 -5.35 13.34
CA TRP A 22 -7.39 -5.50 13.94
C TRP A 22 -7.15 -4.50 15.06
N SER A 23 -7.63 -3.27 14.93
CA SER A 23 -7.57 -2.28 16.01
C SER A 23 -8.32 -2.73 17.25
N LYS A 24 -9.52 -3.30 17.10
CA LYS A 24 -10.28 -3.86 18.23
C LYS A 24 -9.60 -5.07 18.86
N THR A 25 -8.94 -5.90 18.05
CA THR A 25 -8.31 -7.14 18.53
C THR A 25 -7.00 -6.87 19.26
N LEU A 26 -6.21 -5.92 18.77
CA LEU A 26 -4.86 -5.66 19.27
C LEU A 26 -4.76 -4.38 20.12
N GLY A 27 -5.81 -3.56 20.16
CA GLY A 27 -5.86 -2.30 20.91
C GLY A 27 -4.95 -1.21 20.35
N ILE A 28 -4.57 -1.29 19.07
CA ILE A 28 -3.65 -0.38 18.39
C ILE A 28 -4.18 -0.06 17.01
N ASP A 29 -3.99 1.18 16.54
CA ASP A 29 -4.51 1.58 15.24
C ASP A 29 -3.80 0.90 14.06
N PHE A 30 -4.54 0.71 12.97
CA PHE A 30 -4.05 0.14 11.73
C PHE A 30 -4.49 0.98 10.53
N HIS A 31 -3.68 0.93 9.47
CA HIS A 31 -3.88 1.60 8.20
C HIS A 31 -3.91 0.57 7.08
N GLU A 32 -4.85 0.69 6.14
CA GLU A 32 -4.95 -0.20 4.99
C GLU A 32 -4.38 0.44 3.74
N VAL A 33 -3.46 -0.25 3.09
CA VAL A 33 -2.97 0.09 1.75
C VAL A 33 -3.42 -0.99 0.78
N ARG A 34 -4.13 -0.57 -0.25
CA ARG A 34 -4.59 -1.43 -1.34
C ARG A 34 -3.73 -1.22 -2.57
N ILE A 35 -3.19 -2.30 -3.12
CA ILE A 35 -2.39 -2.28 -4.34
C ILE A 35 -3.15 -3.03 -5.40
N GLU A 36 -3.60 -2.29 -6.41
CA GLU A 36 -4.32 -2.85 -7.55
C GLU A 36 -3.38 -2.94 -8.75
N THR A 37 -3.22 -4.16 -9.25
CA THR A 37 -2.49 -4.46 -10.48
C THR A 37 -3.43 -5.15 -11.46
N ASN A 38 -3.01 -5.25 -12.72
CA ASN A 38 -3.79 -5.95 -13.76
C ASN A 38 -4.08 -7.43 -13.44
N ALA A 39 -3.32 -8.05 -12.54
CA ALA A 39 -3.44 -9.50 -12.23
C ALA A 39 -3.82 -9.78 -10.77
N HIS A 40 -3.53 -8.88 -9.85
CA HIS A 40 -3.68 -9.10 -8.41
C HIS A 40 -4.25 -7.87 -7.72
N ASN A 41 -5.00 -8.12 -6.66
CA ASN A 41 -5.46 -7.12 -5.71
C ASN A 41 -4.88 -7.48 -4.33
N LEU A 42 -3.95 -6.67 -3.84
CA LEU A 42 -3.25 -6.92 -2.58
C LEU A 42 -3.78 -5.94 -1.52
N THR A 43 -4.11 -6.48 -0.35
CA THR A 43 -4.45 -5.70 0.85
C THR A 43 -3.33 -5.84 1.87
N LEU A 44 -2.73 -4.71 2.24
CA LEU A 44 -1.68 -4.62 3.24
C LEU A 44 -2.19 -3.81 4.44
N LEU A 45 -1.99 -4.34 5.65
CA LEU A 45 -2.35 -3.66 6.89
C LEU A 45 -1.07 -3.28 7.64
N PHE A 46 -0.93 -1.99 7.93
CA PHE A 46 0.21 -1.43 8.63
C PHE A 46 -0.22 -0.91 9.98
N ARG A 47 0.54 -1.20 11.04
CA ARG A 47 0.38 -0.54 12.34
C ARG A 47 0.88 0.91 12.28
N ASP A 48 2.03 1.11 11.64
CA ASP A 48 2.65 2.42 11.44
C ASP A 48 2.90 2.59 9.93
N LEU A 49 2.38 3.67 9.37
CA LEU A 49 2.45 3.97 7.95
C LEU A 49 3.00 5.38 7.76
N GLN A 50 4.16 5.46 7.11
CA GLN A 50 4.75 6.72 6.66
C GLN A 50 4.69 6.80 5.14
N VAL A 51 4.11 7.88 4.63
CA VAL A 51 4.02 8.16 3.19
C VAL A 51 4.88 9.37 2.89
N SER A 52 5.89 9.18 2.05
CA SER A 52 6.77 10.25 1.57
C SER A 52 6.50 10.54 0.11
N GLU A 53 6.38 11.82 -0.24
CA GLU A 53 6.42 12.24 -1.64
C GLU A 53 7.81 12.03 -2.22
N VAL A 54 7.84 11.62 -3.48
CA VAL A 54 9.07 11.33 -4.20
C VAL A 54 9.32 12.43 -5.23
N PRO A 55 10.54 12.99 -5.32
CA PRO A 55 10.85 14.02 -6.30
C PRO A 55 10.61 13.55 -7.74
N VAL A 56 10.23 14.49 -8.61
CA VAL A 56 10.13 14.26 -10.06
C VAL A 56 11.49 13.76 -10.58
N GLY A 57 11.47 12.66 -11.33
CA GLY A 57 12.69 12.05 -11.90
C GLY A 57 13.36 10.99 -11.01
N TYR A 58 12.75 10.63 -9.88
CA TYR A 58 13.24 9.52 -9.07
C TYR A 58 13.15 8.19 -9.82
N ALA A 59 14.30 7.58 -10.07
CA ALA A 59 14.44 6.25 -10.65
C ALA A 59 15.03 5.30 -9.59
N PRO A 60 14.21 4.59 -8.81
CA PRO A 60 14.68 3.74 -7.70
C PRO A 60 15.48 2.52 -8.18
N PHE A 61 15.34 2.14 -9.44
CA PHE A 61 16.01 0.99 -10.03
C PHE A 61 16.58 1.41 -11.38
N VAL A 62 17.91 1.30 -11.54
CA VAL A 62 18.56 1.40 -12.85
C VAL A 62 18.58 0.00 -13.43
N THR A 63 17.91 -0.20 -14.56
CA THR A 63 18.01 -1.46 -15.33
C THR A 63 19.14 -1.30 -16.34
N GLU A 64 20.19 -2.12 -16.23
CA GLU A 64 21.22 -2.27 -17.28
C GLU A 64 20.67 -2.95 -18.54
#